data_AF-A0A177V035-F1
#
_entry.id   AF-A0A177V035-F1
#
_cell.length_a   1.000
_cell.length_b   1.000
_cell.length_c   1.000
_cell.angle_alpha   90.00
_cell.angle_beta   90.00
_cell.angle_gamma   90.00
#
_symmetry.space_group_name_H-M   'P 1'
#
loop_
_entity.id
_entity.type
_entity.pdbx_description
1 polymer ?
#
loop_
_entity_poly.entity_id
_entity_poly.type
_entity_poly.pdbx_seq_one_letter_code
_entity_poly.pdbx_strand_id
1 'polypeptide(L)'
;MRATALRLAQQGAFRSSARASAPSVQPKFQPHVLRFTTESITKWVPTFAVWGGGAAVAATLFLSSVPRYQVDILHKLPFISSYFIDKTPDSDKPF
;
A
#
# COMPACT_ATOMS: atom_id res chain seq x y z
N MET A 1 -50.83 2.81 -43.09
CA MET A 1 -50.32 2.40 -41.75
C MET A 1 -48.81 2.73 -41.61
N ARG A 2 -48.40 4.01 -41.58
CA ARG A 2 -46.97 4.39 -41.59
C ARG A 2 -46.58 5.64 -40.78
N ALA A 3 -47.46 6.16 -39.92
CA ALA A 3 -47.17 7.37 -39.14
C ALA A 3 -46.83 7.10 -37.66
N THR A 4 -47.12 5.89 -37.14
CA THR A 4 -47.01 5.59 -35.71
C THR A 4 -45.60 5.16 -35.29
N ALA A 5 -44.82 4.54 -36.20
CA ALA A 5 -43.48 4.03 -35.89
C ALA A 5 -42.41 5.14 -35.76
N LEU A 6 -42.58 6.27 -36.47
CA LEU A 6 -41.62 7.38 -36.45
C LEU A 6 -41.67 8.18 -35.15
N ARG A 7 -42.78 8.15 -34.41
CA ARG A 7 -42.92 8.90 -33.16
C ARG A 7 -42.28 8.20 -31.95
N LEU A 8 -42.16 6.87 -31.99
CA LEU A 8 -41.53 6.06 -30.94
C LEU A 8 -40.00 6.04 -31.04
N ALA A 9 -39.44 6.14 -32.24
CA ALA A 9 -37.99 6.19 -32.44
C ALA A 9 -37.35 7.48 -31.88
N GLN A 10 -38.12 8.58 -31.80
CA GLN A 10 -37.63 9.88 -31.31
C GLN A 10 -37.63 10.01 -29.78
N GLN A 11 -38.32 9.11 -29.05
CA GLN A 11 -38.41 9.17 -27.58
C GLN A 11 -37.22 8.51 -26.86
N GLY A 12 -36.37 7.76 -27.56
CA GLY A 12 -35.19 7.10 -26.99
C GLY A 12 -33.95 7.99 -26.85
N ALA A 13 -33.88 9.12 -27.57
CA ALA A 13 -32.71 9.98 -27.64
C ALA A 13 -32.61 11.03 -26.51
N PHE A 14 -33.70 11.24 -25.76
CA PHE A 14 -33.74 12.15 -24.61
C PHE A 14 -34.15 11.40 -23.36
N ARG A 15 -33.39 10.37 -22.97
CA ARG A 15 -33.33 10.03 -21.54
C ARG A 15 -32.58 11.19 -20.89
N SER A 16 -33.32 12.10 -20.27
CA SER A 16 -32.74 13.04 -19.31
C SER A 16 -31.86 12.21 -18.39
N SER A 17 -30.55 12.46 -18.43
CA SER A 17 -29.61 11.81 -17.52
C SER A 17 -30.16 12.04 -16.12
N ALA A 18 -30.51 10.97 -15.40
CA ALA A 18 -31.03 11.00 -14.02
C ALA A 18 -30.01 11.54 -12.99
N ARG A 19 -29.06 12.35 -13.44
CA ARG A 19 -28.04 13.05 -12.65
C ARG A 19 -28.52 14.45 -12.22
N ALA A 20 -29.72 14.87 -12.61
CA ALA A 20 -30.30 16.15 -12.17
C ALA A 20 -30.91 16.08 -10.75
N SER A 21 -31.13 14.89 -10.20
CA SER A 21 -31.72 14.68 -8.86
C SER A 21 -30.73 14.11 -7.83
N ALA A 22 -29.44 14.04 -8.15
CA ALA A 22 -28.43 13.76 -7.13
C ALA A 22 -28.34 14.98 -6.20
N PRO A 23 -28.44 14.81 -4.86
CA PRO A 23 -28.25 15.91 -3.92
C PRO A 23 -26.94 16.62 -4.26
N SER A 24 -26.94 17.95 -4.28
CA SER A 24 -25.71 18.73 -4.46
C SER A 24 -24.74 18.34 -3.34
N VAL A 25 -23.76 17.49 -3.64
CA VAL A 25 -22.68 17.19 -2.71
C VAL A 25 -21.91 18.50 -2.53
N GLN A 26 -22.11 19.14 -1.38
CA GLN A 26 -21.39 20.36 -1.08
C GLN A 26 -19.90 20.02 -1.00
N PRO A 27 -19.03 20.68 -1.78
CA PRO A 27 -17.61 20.41 -1.72
C PRO A 27 -17.11 20.77 -0.32
N LYS A 28 -16.80 19.74 0.47
CA LYS A 28 -16.15 19.92 1.77
C LYS A 28 -14.66 20.13 1.52
N PHE A 29 -14.08 21.13 2.18
CA PHE A 29 -12.65 21.33 2.17
C PHE A 29 -11.93 20.03 2.62
N GLN A 30 -11.09 19.49 1.73
CA GLN A 30 -10.21 18.36 2.06
C GLN A 30 -8.83 18.90 2.43
N PRO A 31 -8.40 18.76 3.70
CA PRO A 31 -7.07 19.19 4.11
C PRO A 31 -6.03 18.34 3.38
N HIS A 32 -5.07 19.00 2.78
CA HIS A 32 -3.97 18.39 2.06
C HIS A 32 -2.71 19.23 2.25
N VAL A 33 -1.56 18.58 2.21
CA VAL A 33 -0.25 19.24 2.22
C VAL A 33 0.34 19.04 0.84
N LEU A 34 0.59 20.14 0.12
CA LEU A 34 1.00 20.14 -1.29
C LEU A 34 -0.01 19.41 -2.21
N ARG A 35 0.18 18.12 -2.44
CA ARG A 35 -0.69 17.26 -3.26
C ARG A 35 -1.10 15.97 -2.54
N PHE A 36 -0.72 15.81 -1.28
CA PHE A 36 -1.01 14.63 -0.49
C PHE A 36 -2.22 14.88 0.38
N THR A 37 -3.31 14.19 0.08
CA THR A 37 -4.49 14.09 0.96
C THR A 37 -4.33 12.87 1.88
N THR A 38 -4.99 12.90 3.03
CA THR A 38 -5.05 11.74 3.94
C THR A 38 -5.60 10.50 3.24
N GLU A 39 -6.65 10.66 2.44
CA GLU A 39 -7.26 9.59 1.65
C GLU A 39 -6.32 9.01 0.58
N SER A 40 -5.49 9.86 -0.03
CA SER A 40 -4.50 9.39 -1.00
C SER A 40 -3.44 8.52 -0.31
N ILE A 41 -2.89 8.97 0.81
CA ILE A 41 -1.86 8.25 1.55
C ILE A 41 -2.38 6.89 2.03
N THR A 42 -3.60 6.85 2.59
CA THR A 42 -4.16 5.59 3.12
C THR A 42 -4.38 4.54 2.04
N LYS A 43 -4.70 4.94 0.81
CA LYS A 43 -4.81 4.02 -0.33
C LYS A 43 -3.49 3.35 -0.71
N TRP A 44 -2.36 4.01 -0.47
CA TRP A 44 -1.03 3.47 -0.78
C TRP A 44 -0.44 2.62 0.34
N VAL A 45 -1.02 2.63 1.55
CA VAL A 45 -0.51 1.86 2.70
C VAL A 45 -0.31 0.38 2.38
N PRO A 46 -1.26 -0.36 1.76
CA PRO A 46 -1.06 -1.77 1.46
C PRO A 46 0.11 -2.00 0.48
N THR A 47 0.23 -1.14 -0.54
CA THR A 47 1.33 -1.21 -1.50
C THR A 47 2.68 -0.98 -0.83
N PHE A 48 2.79 0.04 0.01
CA PHE A 48 4.02 0.29 0.77
C PHE A 48 4.31 -0.80 1.79
N ALA A 49 3.29 -1.44 2.36
CA ALA A 49 3.51 -2.58 3.25
C ALA A 49 4.16 -3.75 2.50
N VAL A 50 3.69 -4.08 1.30
CA VAL A 50 4.26 -5.15 0.46
C VAL A 50 5.68 -4.79 0.03
N TRP A 51 5.89 -3.61 -0.53
CA TRP A 51 7.21 -3.18 -1.00
C TRP A 51 8.21 -2.97 0.14
N GLY A 52 7.75 -2.39 1.26
CA GLY A 52 8.55 -2.21 2.46
C GLY A 52 8.95 -3.55 3.09
N GLY A 53 8.01 -4.50 3.15
CA GLY A 53 8.30 -5.87 3.59
C GLY A 53 9.33 -6.57 2.69
N GLY A 54 9.15 -6.51 1.37
CA GLY A 54 10.10 -7.07 0.41
C GLY A 54 11.49 -6.42 0.51
N ALA A 55 11.55 -5.10 0.62
CA ALA A 55 12.80 -4.36 0.81
C ALA A 55 13.50 -4.74 2.13
N ALA A 56 12.74 -4.91 3.22
CA ALA A 56 13.30 -5.34 4.50
C ALA A 56 13.88 -6.77 4.43
N VAL A 57 13.20 -7.69 3.74
CA VAL A 57 13.72 -9.04 3.50
C VAL A 57 15.00 -9.01 2.67
N ALA A 58 15.02 -8.23 1.59
CA ALA A 58 16.22 -8.08 0.76
C ALA A 58 17.38 -7.46 1.56
N ALA A 59 17.14 -6.40 2.32
CA ALA A 59 18.14 -5.79 3.20
C ALA A 59 18.67 -6.81 4.22
N THR A 60 17.79 -7.60 4.82
CA THR A 60 18.17 -8.65 5.77
C THR A 60 19.09 -9.69 5.13
N LEU A 61 18.80 -10.10 3.90
CA LEU A 61 19.62 -11.05 3.16
C LEU A 61 21.02 -10.49 2.90
N PHE A 62 21.10 -9.28 2.33
CA PHE A 62 22.39 -8.67 1.95
C PHE A 62 23.23 -8.21 3.15
N LEU A 63 22.58 -7.79 4.25
CA LEU A 63 23.27 -7.31 5.46
C LEU A 63 23.50 -8.40 6.50
N SER A 64 23.10 -9.64 6.23
CA SER A 64 23.20 -10.76 7.18
C SER A 64 24.62 -11.01 7.71
N SER A 65 25.67 -10.65 6.96
CA SER A 65 27.08 -10.80 7.37
C SER A 65 27.62 -9.61 8.16
N VAL A 66 26.90 -8.49 8.23
CA VAL A 66 27.37 -7.27 8.92
C VAL A 66 27.17 -7.46 10.43
N PRO A 67 28.25 -7.46 11.25
CA PRO A 67 28.12 -7.76 12.69
C PRO A 67 27.17 -6.83 13.42
N ARG A 68 27.14 -5.54 13.05
CA ARG A 68 26.21 -4.56 13.64
C ARG A 68 24.75 -4.88 13.32
N TYR A 69 24.46 -5.31 12.09
CA TYR A 69 23.11 -5.69 11.70
C TYR A 69 22.64 -6.95 12.43
N GLN A 70 23.54 -7.92 12.64
CA GLN A 70 23.24 -9.11 13.42
C GLN A 70 22.82 -8.77 14.85
N VAL A 71 23.61 -7.96 15.55
CA VAL A 71 23.36 -7.58 16.95
C VAL A 71 22.10 -6.72 17.09
N ASP A 72 21.91 -5.74 16.20
CA ASP A 72 20.82 -4.77 16.34
C ASP A 72 19.46 -5.35 15.92
N ILE A 73 19.44 -6.20 14.89
CA ILE A 73 18.21 -6.70 14.26
C ILE A 73 18.06 -8.21 14.43
N LEU A 74 19.00 -9.01 13.93
CA LEU A 74 18.82 -10.47 13.82
C LEU A 74 18.75 -11.17 15.18
N HIS A 75 19.52 -10.70 16.17
CA HIS A 75 19.49 -11.23 17.53
C HIS A 75 18.17 -10.96 18.26
N LYS A 76 17.38 -9.98 17.81
CA LYS A 76 16.09 -9.61 18.42
C LYS A 76 14.91 -10.40 17.86
N LEU A 77 15.12 -11.21 16.83
CA LEU A 77 14.06 -11.99 16.20
C LEU A 77 13.82 -13.30 16.97
N PRO A 78 12.58 -13.58 17.43
CA PRO A 78 12.29 -14.63 18.42
C PRO A 78 12.49 -16.08 17.93
N PHE A 79 12.84 -16.31 16.66
CA PHE A 79 13.01 -17.66 16.10
C PHE A 79 14.37 -17.91 15.42
N ILE A 80 15.03 -16.86 14.91
CA ILE A 80 16.27 -17.01 14.15
C ILE A 80 17.51 -16.48 14.89
N SER A 81 17.31 -15.84 16.05
CA SER A 81 18.39 -15.25 16.84
C SER A 81 19.50 -16.26 17.17
N SER A 82 19.14 -17.49 17.57
CA SER A 82 20.10 -18.53 17.93
C SER A 82 21.05 -18.95 16.80
N TYR A 83 20.65 -18.77 15.54
CA TYR A 83 21.47 -19.09 14.37
C TYR A 83 22.61 -18.09 14.15
N PHE A 84 22.39 -16.83 14.49
CA PHE A 84 23.37 -15.75 14.27
C PHE A 84 24.28 -15.49 15.48
N ILE A 85 23.94 -16.03 16.66
CA ILE A 85 24.77 -15.89 17.85
C ILE A 85 25.92 -16.89 17.81
N ASP A 86 27.15 -16.37 17.89
CA ASP A 86 28.34 -17.19 18.11
C ASP A 86 28.27 -17.94 19.45
N LYS A 87 28.45 -19.26 19.42
CA LYS A 87 28.44 -20.16 20.59
C LYS A 87 29.84 -20.69 20.92
N THR A 88 30.85 -20.26 20.18
CA THR A 88 32.24 -20.66 20.42
C THR A 88 32.65 -20.18 21.81
N PRO A 89 33.23 -21.04 22.67
CA PRO A 89 33.73 -20.61 23.97
C PRO A 89 34.86 -19.58 23.79
N ASP A 90 35.00 -18.65 24.73
CA ASP A 90 36.00 -17.59 24.63
C ASP A 90 37.44 -18.13 24.71
N SER A 91 37.63 -19.34 25.26
CA SER A 91 38.92 -20.03 25.28
C SER A 91 39.47 -20.39 23.89
N ASP A 92 38.58 -20.60 22.91
CA ASP A 92 38.93 -21.09 21.58
C ASP A 92 39.09 -19.95 20.57
N LYS A 93 38.81 -18.70 20.99
CA LYS A 93 38.99 -17.52 20.15
C LYS A 93 40.44 -17.02 20.30
N PRO A 94 41.20 -16.89 19.19
CA PRO A 94 42.57 -16.38 19.25
C PRO A 94 42.66 -14.87 19.52
N PHE A 95 41.52 -14.18 19.54
CA PHE A 95 41.35 -12.75 19.82
C PHE A 95 39.97 -12.46 20.40
#